data_AF-A0A922DBK8-F1
#
_entry.id   AF-A0A922DBK8-F1
#
_cell.length_a   1.000
_cell.length_b   1.000
_cell.length_c   1.000
_cell.angle_alpha   90.00
_cell.angle_beta   90.00
_cell.angle_gamma   90.00
#
_symmetry.space_group_name_H-M   'P 1'
#
loop_
_entity.id
_entity.type
_entity.pdbx_description
1 polymer ?
#
loop_
_entity_poly.entity_id
_entity_poly.type
_entity_poly.pdbx_seq_one_letter_code
_entity_poly.pdbx_strand_id
1 'polypeptide(L)'
;MVAAKKTKKTHESINNRLALVMKSGKLIIIANNCPPLRKSEIEYYAMLAKVGVHHYNGNNVDLGTACGKYFRVCCLSIIDPGDSDIIKSMPGEH
;
A
#
# COMPACT_ATOMS: atom_id res chain seq x y z
N MET A 1 5.14 24.56 -29.67
CA MET A 1 6.09 23.58 -29.11
C MET A 1 5.42 22.87 -27.94
N VAL A 2 5.08 21.58 -28.06
CA VAL A 2 4.44 20.82 -26.98
C VAL A 2 5.55 20.13 -26.18
N ALA A 3 5.73 20.53 -24.92
CA ALA A 3 6.70 19.92 -24.02
C ALA A 3 6.27 18.48 -23.70
N ALA A 4 7.10 17.51 -24.09
CA ALA A 4 6.93 16.12 -23.72
C ALA A 4 6.96 15.98 -22.19
N LYS A 5 5.83 15.58 -21.59
CA LYS A 5 5.79 15.19 -20.16
C LYS A 5 6.73 14.01 -19.97
N LYS A 6 7.85 14.21 -19.27
CA LYS A 6 8.69 13.13 -18.74
C LYS A 6 7.80 12.16 -17.97
N THR A 7 7.60 10.97 -18.51
CA THR A 7 7.02 9.83 -17.81
C THR A 7 7.96 9.54 -16.65
N LYS A 8 7.66 10.08 -15.46
CA LYS A 8 8.28 9.60 -14.22
C LYS A 8 7.99 8.11 -14.20
N LYS A 9 9.04 7.28 -14.39
CA LYS A 9 8.98 5.85 -14.10
C LYS A 9 8.28 5.74 -12.76
N THR A 10 7.08 5.14 -12.77
CA THR A 10 6.34 4.88 -11.55
C THR A 10 7.25 3.98 -10.75
N HIS A 11 7.91 4.55 -9.74
CA HIS A 11 8.76 3.82 -8.83
C HIS A 11 7.81 2.89 -8.07
N GLU A 12 7.59 1.69 -8.62
CA GLU A 12 7.09 0.55 -7.87
C GLU A 12 8.11 0.37 -6.74
N SER A 13 7.80 0.95 -5.58
CA SER A 13 8.77 1.13 -4.52
C SER A 13 9.24 -0.24 -4.03
N ILE A 14 10.41 -0.65 -4.51
CA ILE A 14 11.23 -1.71 -3.91
C ILE A 14 11.32 -1.49 -2.39
N ASN A 15 11.34 -0.24 -1.95
CA ASN A 15 11.25 0.17 -0.56
C ASN A 15 9.99 -0.32 0.18
N ASN A 16 8.82 -0.38 -0.48
CA ASN A 16 7.63 -0.95 0.13
C ASN A 16 7.83 -2.46 0.33
N ARG A 17 8.34 -3.19 -0.65
CA ARG A 17 8.64 -4.63 -0.48
C ARG A 17 9.66 -4.87 0.63
N LEU A 18 10.71 -4.04 0.71
CA LEU A 18 11.65 -4.07 1.82
C LEU A 18 10.96 -3.78 3.17
N ALA A 19 10.09 -2.78 3.25
CA ALA A 19 9.36 -2.47 4.48
C ALA A 19 8.43 -3.62 4.94
N LEU A 20 7.87 -4.38 3.99
CA LEU A 20 7.10 -5.59 4.28
C LEU A 20 8.01 -6.71 4.83
N VAL A 21 9.13 -6.97 4.17
CA VAL A 21 10.05 -8.07 4.54
C VAL A 21 10.81 -7.76 5.83
N MET A 22 11.12 -6.49 6.10
CA MET A 22 11.82 -6.05 7.30
C MET A 22 10.91 -5.92 8.54
N LYS A 23 9.71 -6.54 8.54
CA LYS A 23 8.81 -6.65 9.70
C LYS A 23 8.37 -5.31 10.31
N SER A 24 8.56 -4.20 9.59
CA SER A 24 8.29 -2.86 10.08
C SER A 24 6.88 -2.39 9.72
N GLY A 25 6.26 -2.98 8.68
CA GLY A 25 4.85 -2.73 8.36
C GLY A 25 3.93 -3.44 9.34
N LYS A 26 3.01 -2.71 9.97
CA LYS A 26 1.97 -3.26 10.85
C LYS A 26 0.66 -3.53 10.09
N LEU A 27 0.37 -2.75 9.04
CA LEU A 27 -0.81 -2.91 8.19
C LEU A 27 -0.51 -2.56 6.73
N ILE A 28 -1.10 -3.29 5.80
CA ILE A 28 -1.04 -3.01 4.36
C ILE A 28 -2.44 -2.70 3.85
N ILE A 29 -2.56 -1.63 3.06
CA ILE A 29 -3.81 -1.27 2.39
C ILE A 29 -3.63 -1.44 0.88
N ILE A 30 -4.53 -2.18 0.24
CA ILE A 30 -4.51 -2.44 -1.20
C ILE A 30 -5.78 -1.87 -1.84
N ALA A 31 -5.63 -1.02 -2.86
CA ALA A 31 -6.73 -0.50 -3.65
C ALA A 31 -7.40 -1.60 -4.49
N ASN A 32 -8.69 -1.47 -4.74
CA ASN A 32 -9.48 -2.47 -5.45
C ASN A 32 -9.00 -2.70 -6.89
N ASN A 33 -8.56 -1.64 -7.57
CA ASN A 33 -8.08 -1.70 -8.96
C ASN A 33 -6.59 -2.06 -9.11
N CYS A 34 -5.95 -2.58 -8.05
CA CYS A 34 -4.56 -3.03 -8.13
C CYS A 34 -4.46 -4.30 -9.01
N PRO A 35 -3.50 -4.39 -9.96
CA PRO A 35 -3.38 -5.56 -10.82
C PRO A 35 -3.28 -6.87 -10.01
N PRO A 36 -3.97 -7.94 -10.41
CA PRO A 36 -4.09 -9.16 -9.62
C PRO A 36 -2.71 -9.78 -9.30
N LEU A 37 -1.78 -9.80 -10.26
CA LEU A 37 -0.43 -10.30 -10.04
C LEU A 37 0.30 -9.55 -8.92
N ARG A 38 0.19 -8.22 -8.89
CA ARG A 38 0.82 -7.38 -7.86
C ARG A 38 0.12 -7.52 -6.51
N LYS A 39 -1.20 -7.65 -6.53
CA LYS A 39 -2.00 -7.90 -5.32
C LYS A 39 -1.58 -9.21 -4.66
N SER A 40 -1.51 -10.31 -5.42
CA SER A 40 -1.06 -11.62 -4.93
C SER A 40 0.38 -11.61 -4.42
N GLU A 41 1.28 -10.90 -5.10
CA GLU A 41 2.68 -10.77 -4.66
C GLU A 41 2.78 -10.05 -3.30
N ILE A 42 2.01 -8.98 -3.09
CA ILE A 42 2.01 -8.21 -1.84
C ILE A 42 1.35 -9.01 -0.71
N GLU A 43 0.21 -9.66 -0.98
CA GLU A 43 -0.45 -10.55 -0.01
C GLU A 43 0.46 -11.70 0.42
N TYR A 44 1.21 -12.27 -0.52
CA TYR A 44 2.18 -13.32 -0.23
C TYR A 44 3.28 -12.82 0.72
N TYR A 45 3.89 -11.67 0.44
CA TYR A 45 4.90 -11.09 1.34
C TYR A 45 4.31 -10.69 2.70
N ALA A 46 3.09 -10.17 2.74
CA ALA A 46 2.38 -9.82 3.96
C ALA A 46 2.15 -11.04 4.85
N MET A 47 1.72 -12.16 4.24
CA MET A 47 1.50 -13.43 4.92
C MET A 47 2.79 -13.96 5.55
N LEU A 48 3.90 -13.95 4.82
CA LEU A 48 5.21 -14.36 5.35
C LEU A 48 5.68 -13.48 6.50
N ALA A 49 5.41 -12.17 6.41
CA ALA A 49 5.77 -11.19 7.43
C ALA A 49 4.79 -11.15 8.62
N LYS A 50 3.67 -11.90 8.56
CA LYS A 50 2.55 -11.85 9.52
C LYS A 50 1.97 -10.45 9.69
N VAL A 51 1.88 -9.70 8.60
CA VAL A 51 1.32 -8.34 8.56
C VAL A 51 -0.11 -8.43 8.05
N GLY A 52 -1.02 -7.71 8.69
CA GLY A 52 -2.40 -7.70 8.24
C GLY A 52 -2.60 -6.92 6.94
N VAL A 53 -3.56 -7.36 6.14
CA VAL A 53 -3.89 -6.78 4.83
C VAL A 53 -5.35 -6.36 4.83
N HIS A 54 -5.59 -5.10 4.48
CA HIS A 54 -6.92 -4.53 4.32
C HIS A 54 -7.20 -4.20 2.84
N HIS A 55 -8.25 -4.79 2.30
CA HIS A 55 -8.72 -4.48 0.95
C HIS A 55 -9.58 -3.22 0.98
N TYR A 56 -9.04 -2.14 0.45
CA TYR A 56 -9.78 -0.91 0.27
C TYR A 56 -10.72 -1.04 -0.93
N ASN A 57 -12.01 -0.73 -0.72
CA ASN A 57 -13.04 -0.84 -1.77
C ASN A 57 -12.92 0.26 -2.84
N GLY A 58 -12.22 1.37 -2.56
CA GLY A 58 -11.98 2.44 -3.53
C GLY A 58 -10.83 2.18 -4.49
N ASN A 59 -10.62 3.11 -5.41
CA ASN A 59 -9.59 2.99 -6.45
C ASN A 59 -8.24 3.58 -5.97
N ASN A 60 -7.17 3.36 -6.76
CA ASN A 60 -5.83 3.88 -6.47
C ASN A 60 -5.67 5.41 -6.59
N VAL A 61 -6.63 6.12 -7.21
CA VAL A 61 -6.66 7.59 -7.23
C VAL A 61 -7.18 8.09 -5.89
N ASP A 62 -8.31 7.57 -5.43
CA ASP A 62 -8.92 7.90 -4.14
C ASP A 62 -7.95 7.61 -3.00
N LEU A 63 -7.26 6.47 -3.05
CA LEU A 63 -6.26 6.10 -2.04
C LEU A 63 -5.06 7.07 -2.05
N GLY A 64 -4.59 7.48 -3.24
CA GLY A 64 -3.54 8.49 -3.36
C GLY A 64 -3.97 9.84 -2.79
N THR A 65 -5.18 10.28 -3.11
CA THR A 65 -5.77 11.52 -2.61
C THR A 65 -5.99 11.49 -1.10
N ALA A 66 -6.46 10.37 -0.53
CA ALA A 66 -6.58 10.17 0.92
C ALA A 66 -5.24 10.28 1.64
N CYS A 67 -4.14 9.85 1.00
CA CYS A 67 -2.78 10.03 1.51
C CYS A 67 -2.16 11.41 1.19
N GLY A 68 -2.95 12.37 0.68
CA GLY A 68 -2.47 13.70 0.31
C GLY A 68 -1.49 13.72 -0.87
N LYS A 69 -1.52 12.71 -1.75
CA LYS A 69 -0.65 12.59 -2.92
C LYS A 69 -1.40 12.98 -4.20
N TYR A 70 -0.73 13.74 -5.07
CA TYR A 70 -1.22 14.08 -6.42
C TYR A 70 -0.94 13.00 -7.47
N PHE A 71 -0.68 11.76 -7.04
CA PHE A 71 -0.41 10.62 -7.90
C PHE A 71 -1.10 9.37 -7.37
N ARG A 72 -1.40 8.44 -8.29
CA ARG A 72 -2.07 7.18 -7.97
C ARG A 72 -1.22 6.29 -7.06
N VAL A 73 -1.84 5.72 -6.03
CA VAL A 73 -1.22 4.81 -5.06
C VAL A 73 -2.03 3.52 -5.06
N CYS A 74 -1.44 2.42 -5.50
CA CYS A 74 -2.13 1.12 -5.48
C CYS A 74 -2.06 0.43 -4.13
N CYS A 75 -0.96 0.62 -3.39
CA CYS A 75 -0.72 -0.06 -2.12
C CYS A 75 0.01 0.88 -1.16
N LEU A 76 -0.40 0.88 0.11
CA LEU A 76 0.24 1.62 1.20
C LEU A 76 0.68 0.63 2.28
N SER A 77 1.84 0.87 2.89
CA SER A 77 2.28 0.16 4.09
C SER A 77 2.31 1.15 5.25
N ILE A 78 1.69 0.77 6.37
CA ILE A 78 1.65 1.55 7.61
C ILE A 78 2.72 0.97 8.53
N ILE A 79 3.77 1.75 8.74
CA ILE A 79 4.89 1.38 9.63
C ILE A 79 4.54 1.72 11.07
N ASP A 80 3.94 2.90 11.26
CA ASP A 80 3.50 3.38 12.56
C ASP A 80 2.10 4.03 12.45
N PRO A 81 1.13 3.63 13.29
CA PRO A 81 -0.21 4.20 13.27
C PRO A 81 -0.30 5.57 13.96
N GLY A 82 0.70 5.98 14.74
CA GLY A 82 0.57 7.08 15.69
C GLY A 82 -0.67 6.90 16.59
N ASP A 83 -1.49 7.93 16.70
CA ASP A 83 -2.76 7.93 17.43
C ASP A 83 -3.95 7.41 16.61
N SER A 84 -3.72 6.88 15.41
CA SER A 84 -4.80 6.44 14.52
C SER A 84 -5.32 5.05 14.92
N ASP A 85 -6.64 4.89 14.95
CA ASP A 85 -7.31 3.60 15.22
C ASP A 85 -7.23 2.58 14.05
N ILE A 86 -6.40 2.85 13.05
CA ILE A 86 -6.36 2.14 11.76
C ILE A 86 -5.95 0.66 11.87
N ILE A 87 -5.28 0.27 12.96
CA ILE A 87 -4.83 -1.12 13.21
C ILE A 87 -5.86 -1.90 14.05
N LYS A 88 -6.73 -1.23 14.81
CA LYS A 88 -7.66 -1.88 15.75
C LYS A 88 -8.72 -2.74 15.06
N SER A 89 -8.95 -2.54 13.75
CA SER A 89 -9.95 -3.27 12.97
C SER A 89 -9.47 -4.62 12.44
N MET A 90 -8.28 -5.11 12.83
CA MET A 90 -7.76 -6.38 12.33
C MET A 90 -8.09 -7.57 13.24
N PRO A 91 -8.62 -8.68 12.68
CA PRO A 91 -8.86 -9.90 13.44
C PRO A 91 -7.51 -10.58 13.70
N GLY A 92 -6.93 -10.39 14.88
CA GLY A 92 -5.66 -11.05 15.21
C GLY A 92 -4.94 -10.60 16.49
N GLU A 93 -5.28 -9.47 17.09
CA GLU A 93 -4.66 -9.03 18.35
C GLU A 93 -5.71 -8.99 19.48
N HIS A 94 -5.79 -10.10 20.22
CA HIS A 94 -6.15 -10.13 21.63
C HIS A 94 -4.88 -10.37 22.45
#